data_AF-A0A961BML3-F1
#
_entry.id   AF-A0A961BML3-F1
#
_cell.length_a   1.000
_cell.length_b   1.000
_cell.length_c   1.000
_cell.angle_alpha   90.00
_cell.angle_beta   90.00
_cell.angle_gamma   90.00
#
_symmetry.space_group_name_H-M   'P 1'
#
loop_
_entity.id
_entity.type
_entity.pdbx_description
1 polymer ?
#
loop_
_entity_poly.entity_id
_entity_poly.type
_entity_poly.pdbx_seq_one_letter_code
_entity_poly.pdbx_strand_id
1 'polypeptide(L)' 'VQRTSKVLIVHEDNGFMGFGAEVSAQIMEKAFEWLDAPVRRYTSPEVPAYPFAQSLESQVMPTVDGIVEHAMDLARY' A
#
# COMPACT_ATOMS: atom_id res chain seq x y z
N VAL A 1 -8.81 -4.09 -11.21
CA VAL A 1 -7.55 -3.91 -11.98
C VAL A 1 -7.83 -3.69 -13.46
N GLN A 2 -8.54 -4.59 -14.15
CA GLN A 2 -8.82 -4.52 -15.60
C GLN A 2 -9.24 -3.14 -16.15
N ARG A 3 -10.09 -2.38 -15.42
CA ARG A 3 -10.53 -1.04 -15.84
C ARG A 3 -9.49 0.07 -15.61
N THR A 4 -8.68 -0.05 -14.57
CA THR A 4 -7.85 1.06 -14.04
C THR A 4 -6.36 0.87 -14.23
N SER A 5 -5.93 -0.34 -14.62
CA SER A 5 -4.55 -0.81 -14.89
C SER A 5 -3.46 -0.56 -13.84
N LYS A 6 -3.77 0.19 -12.78
CA LYS A 6 -2.86 0.51 -11.67
C LYS A 6 -3.56 0.28 -10.33
N VAL A 7 -2.78 -0.15 -9.34
CA VAL A 7 -3.30 -0.50 -8.00
C VAL A 7 -2.35 0.00 -6.91
N LEU A 8 -2.92 0.74 -5.95
CA LEU A 8 -2.31 1.07 -4.67
C LEU A 8 -3.05 0.32 -3.56
N ILE A 9 -2.34 -0.49 -2.78
CA ILE A 9 -2.87 -1.15 -1.59
C ILE A 9 -2.47 -0.32 -0.37
N VAL A 10 -3.41 -0.04 0.51
CA VAL A 10 -3.19 0.75 1.73
C VAL A 10 -3.70 -0.02 2.95
N HIS A 11 -2.89 -0.14 3.99
CA HIS A 11 -3.30 -0.69 5.29
C HIS A 11 -2.37 -0.20 6.41
N GLU A 12 -2.86 -0.24 7.65
CA GLU A 12 -2.22 0.30 8.86
C GLU A 12 -1.19 -0.63 9.51
N ASP A 13 -1.14 -1.90 9.13
CA ASP A 13 -0.16 -2.83 9.68
C ASP A 13 1.20 -2.76 8.95
N ASN A 14 2.21 -3.40 9.52
CA ASN A 14 3.53 -3.58 8.96
C ASN A 14 3.48 -4.11 7.52
N GLY A 15 4.37 -3.59 6.68
CA GLY A 15 4.42 -3.96 5.26
C GLY A 15 4.98 -5.36 5.03
N PHE A 16 5.93 -5.80 5.85
CA PHE A 16 6.56 -7.11 5.75
C PHE A 16 5.62 -8.20 6.24
N MET A 17 5.41 -9.23 5.41
CA MET A 17 4.45 -10.33 5.67
C MET A 17 3.01 -9.87 6.00
N GLY A 18 2.67 -8.61 5.71
CA GLY A 18 1.35 -8.05 5.96
C GLY A 18 0.30 -8.48 4.91
N PHE A 19 -0.97 -8.21 5.21
CA PHE A 19 -2.09 -8.60 4.36
C PHE A 19 -1.99 -8.07 2.91
N GLY A 20 -1.44 -6.86 2.74
CA GLY A 20 -1.23 -6.29 1.42
C GLY A 20 -0.25 -7.08 0.53
N ALA A 21 0.64 -7.89 1.12
CA ALA A 21 1.52 -8.76 0.36
C ALA A 21 0.74 -9.89 -0.33
N GLU A 22 -0.20 -10.52 0.38
CA GLU A 22 -1.07 -11.58 -0.17
C GLU A 22 -1.99 -11.03 -1.26
N VAL A 23 -2.61 -9.87 -1.03
CA VAL A 23 -3.44 -9.20 -2.05
C VAL A 23 -2.60 -8.88 -3.30
N SER A 24 -1.37 -8.38 -3.13
CA SER A 24 -0.46 -8.11 -4.23
C SER A 24 -0.11 -9.39 -5.00
N ALA A 25 0.16 -10.51 -4.31
CA ALA A 25 0.47 -11.78 -4.93
C ALA A 25 -0.71 -12.28 -5.79
N GLN A 26 -1.93 -12.26 -5.25
CA GLN A 26 -3.12 -12.68 -6.00
C GLN A 26 -3.42 -11.79 -7.22
N ILE A 27 -3.17 -10.48 -7.13
CA ILE A 27 -3.29 -9.58 -8.28
C ILE A 27 -2.29 -9.97 -9.37
N MET A 28 -1.04 -10.25 -8.99
CA MET A 28 -0.02 -10.68 -9.96
C MET A 28 -0.39 -12.02 -10.60
N GLU A 29 -0.89 -12.99 -9.84
CA GLU A 29 -1.29 -14.29 -10.39
C GLU A 29 -2.50 -14.20 -11.34
N LYS A 30 -3.48 -13.36 -11.02
CA LYS A 30 -4.80 -13.37 -11.68
C LYS A 30 -5.00 -12.25 -12.70
N ALA A 31 -4.16 -11.21 -12.67
CA ALA A 31 -4.43 -9.95 -13.36
C ALA A 31 -3.18 -9.26 -13.92
N PHE A 32 -2.05 -9.95 -14.03
CA PHE A 32 -0.79 -9.37 -14.50
C PHE A 32 -0.91 -8.67 -15.87
N GLU A 33 -1.61 -9.28 -16.83
CA GLU A 33 -1.76 -8.74 -18.19
C GLU A 33 -2.54 -7.42 -18.24
N TRP A 34 -3.24 -7.06 -17.16
CA TRP A 34 -3.98 -5.80 -17.09
C TRP A 34 -3.23 -4.71 -16.34
N LEU A 35 -2.00 -4.94 -15.88
CA LEU A 35 -1.22 -3.97 -15.13
C LEU A 35 -0.28 -3.16 -16.04
N ASP A 36 -0.40 -1.84 -15.98
CA ASP A 36 0.51 -0.90 -16.67
C ASP A 36 1.64 -0.41 -15.75
N ALA A 37 1.57 -0.74 -14.46
CA ALA A 37 2.54 -0.35 -13.44
C ALA A 37 2.60 -1.43 -12.35
N PRO A 38 3.72 -1.55 -11.60
CA PRO A 38 3.81 -2.48 -10.48
C PRO A 38 2.74 -2.18 -9.42
N VAL A 39 2.21 -3.22 -8.77
CA VAL A 39 1.35 -3.06 -7.60
C VAL A 39 2.15 -2.34 -6.51
N ARG A 40 1.69 -1.17 -6.08
CA ARG A 40 2.32 -0.39 -5.01
C ARG A 40 1.60 -0.62 -3.69
N ARG A 41 2.34 -0.59 -2.59
CA ARG A 41 1.81 -0.73 -1.22
C ARG A 41 2.25 0.48 -0.41
N TYR A 42 1.31 1.10 0.29
CA TYR A 42 1.56 2.14 1.28
C TYR A 42 1.08 1.64 2.63
N THR A 43 2.00 1.41 3.54
CA THR A 43 1.76 0.76 4.82
C THR A 43 2.44 1.52 5.94
N SER A 44 2.14 1.15 7.18
CA SER A 44 2.94 1.59 8.32
C SER A 44 4.39 1.10 8.18
N PRO A 45 5.36 1.83 8.76
CA PRO A 45 6.75 1.37 8.86
C PRO A 45 6.83 0.13 9.76
N GLU A 46 7.88 -0.67 9.58
CA GLU A 46 8.13 -1.87 10.39
C GLU A 46 8.33 -1.51 11.87
N VAL A 47 7.30 -1.71 12.68
CA VAL A 47 7.32 -1.47 14.13
C VAL A 47 6.97 -2.74 14.91
N PRO A 48 7.77 -3.15 15.92
CA PRO A 48 7.51 -4.39 16.67
C PRO A 48 6.23 -4.37 17.50
N ALA A 49 5.88 -3.21 18.06
CA ALA A 49 4.66 -2.98 18.80
C ALA A 49 4.04 -1.68 18.32
N TYR A 50 2.76 -1.74 17.98
CA TYR A 50 2.04 -0.57 17.52
C TYR A 50 1.96 0.48 18.64
N PRO A 51 2.36 1.73 18.38
CA PRO A 51 2.47 2.74 19.44
C PRO A 51 1.09 3.17 19.95
N PHE A 52 0.94 3.21 21.27
CA PHE A 52 -0.28 3.70 21.93
C PHE A 52 -0.29 5.24 22.10
N ALA A 53 0.88 5.85 22.24
CA ALA A 53 0.97 7.30 22.37
C ALA A 53 0.56 7.95 21.06
N GLN A 54 -0.46 8.82 21.09
CA GLN A 54 -1.02 9.47 19.90
C GLN A 54 0.03 10.18 19.04
N SER A 55 1.04 10.77 19.67
CA SER A 55 2.14 11.44 18.98
C SER A 55 3.01 10.48 18.15
N LEU A 56 3.12 9.22 18.57
CA LEU A 56 3.85 8.17 17.86
C LEU A 56 2.93 7.43 16.87
N GLU A 57 1.67 7.19 17.23
CA GLU A 57 0.66 6.62 16.34
C GLU A 57 0.52 7.44 15.05
N SER A 58 0.44 8.76 15.20
CA SER A 58 0.31 9.68 14.06
C SER A 58 1.52 9.65 13.11
N GLN A 59 2.68 9.17 13.57
CA GLN A 59 3.89 9.05 12.75
C GLN A 59 3.96 7.74 11.98
N VAL A 60 3.25 6.70 12.43
CA VAL A 60 3.27 5.39 11.77
C VAL A 60 2.05 5.18 10.87
N MET A 61 0.93 5.85 11.16
CA MET A 61 -0.30 5.70 10.38
C MET A 61 -0.17 6.21 8.94
N PRO A 62 -0.69 5.46 7.96
CA PRO A 62 -0.96 5.99 6.63
C PRO A 62 -1.84 7.24 6.69
N THR A 63 -1.43 8.30 6.00
CA THR A 63 -2.16 9.57 5.95
C THR A 63 -2.88 9.75 4.62
N VAL A 64 -3.90 10.62 4.60
CA VAL A 64 -4.59 10.99 3.34
C VAL A 64 -3.60 11.60 2.34
N ASP A 65 -2.72 12.49 2.80
CA ASP A 65 -1.72 13.13 1.95
C ASP A 65 -0.73 12.10 1.38
N GLY A 66 -0.27 11.14 2.20
CA GLY A 66 0.57 10.04 1.75
C GLY A 66 -0.14 9.14 0.72
N ILE A 67 -1.44 8.85 0.91
CA ILE A 67 -2.23 8.10 -0.08
C ILE A 67 -2.26 8.85 -1.41
N VAL A 68 -2.52 10.16 -1.39
CA VAL A 68 -2.57 10.99 -2.60
C VAL A 68 -1.20 11.03 -3.28
N GLU A 69 -0.12 11.23 -2.53
CA GLU A 69 1.24 11.23 -3.07
C GLU A 69 1.57 9.90 -3.78
N HIS A 70 1.40 8.78 -3.09
CA HIS A 70 1.68 7.46 -3.65
C HIS A 70 0.80 7.13 -4.86
N ALA A 71 -0.47 7.55 -4.84
CA ALA A 71 -1.39 7.36 -5.95
C ALA A 71 -1.02 8.21 -7.17
N MET A 72 -0.60 9.47 -6.96
CA MET A 72 -0.17 10.36 -8.04
C MET A 72 1.14 9.90 -8.68
N ASP A 73 2.08 9.42 -7.87
CA ASP A 73 3.31 8.81 -8.39
C ASP A 73 3.02 7.56 -9.21
N LEU A 74 2.11 6.70 -8.73
CA LEU A 74 1.69 5.52 -9.48
C LEU A 74 1.00 5.91 -10.79
N ALA A 75 0.14 6.93 -10.75
CA ALA A 75 -0.54 7.44 -11.95
C ALA A 75 0.43 7.94 -13.03
N ARG A 76 1.61 8.46 -12.63
CA ARG A 76 2.65 8.99 -13.53
C ARG A 76 3.61 7.94 -14.11
N TYR A 77 3.63 6.72 -13.57
CA TYR A 77 4.42 5.60 -14.10
C TYR A 77 4.11 5.33 -15.57
#